data_AF-A0A671U8B6-F1
#
_entry.id   AF-A0A671U8B6-F1
#
_cell.length_a   1.000
_cell.length_b   1.000
_cell.length_c   1.000
_cell.angle_alpha   90.00
_cell.angle_beta   90.00
_cell.angle_gamma   90.00
#
_symmetry.space_group_name_H-M   'P 1'
#
loop_
_entity.id
_entity.type
_entity.pdbx_description
1 polymer ?
#
loop_
_entity_poly.entity_id
_entity_poly.type
_entity_poly.pdbx_seq_one_letter_code
_entity_poly.pdbx_strand_id
1 'polypeptide(L)'
;MVQNLIKNLPAQEQLSVLGEMKDEYDDLAESEQFGVVMSSVKKLMPRLQAIQFKLQFEEQMNNIKPDVVSVTAACEELMKSQAFTKLLEITLLVGNYMNAGSRNGKAFGFTISYLCKLRDTKSADLKQTLLHFLAEVCQEQYPDVMSFTDELIHVEKASRVSAETLQKNLELMGRQIKSLEKDLETFPPPQNDKDLFAEKMSSFVATAREQHEKLDLLHKNMEKQYNDLGEFFVFDPKKISAEEFFGDLNTFKNMFLQAVKENQKRKEAEEKIKRAKLAREKAEKEKEEKLKKNQLLDINAEGDETGIMDGLLEALQSGAAFRRKRGPRQAANHRRAGHAVTNILAKELMQEDAPTSSKVPAKKKKSEEKEEPKLEGAESLEELLDAAPTRSN
;
A
#
# COMPACT_ATOMS: atom_id res chain seq x y z
N MET A 1 -21.23 -8.45 28.39
CA MET A 1 -21.96 -8.57 29.68
C MET A 1 -22.71 -7.29 30.05
N VAL A 2 -22.05 -6.14 30.22
CA VAL A 2 -22.70 -4.86 30.62
C VAL A 2 -23.79 -4.42 29.64
N GLN A 3 -23.58 -4.56 28.33
CA GLN A 3 -24.61 -4.29 27.32
C GLN A 3 -25.89 -5.13 27.51
N ASN A 4 -25.74 -6.41 27.88
CA ASN A 4 -26.90 -7.28 28.14
C ASN A 4 -27.63 -6.86 29.41
N LEU A 5 -26.89 -6.41 30.44
CA LEU A 5 -27.49 -5.86 31.65
C LEU A 5 -28.29 -4.60 31.32
N ILE A 6 -27.74 -3.65 30.56
CA ILE A 6 -28.45 -2.43 30.14
C ILE A 6 -29.71 -2.76 29.33
N LYS A 7 -29.62 -3.72 28.40
CA LYS A 7 -30.72 -4.11 27.51
C LYS A 7 -31.86 -4.81 28.26
N ASN A 8 -31.53 -5.65 29.23
CA ASN A 8 -32.49 -6.50 29.94
C ASN A 8 -32.89 -5.94 31.31
N LEU A 9 -32.40 -4.76 31.69
CA LEU A 9 -32.75 -4.14 32.97
C LEU A 9 -34.24 -3.73 32.95
N PRO A 10 -35.01 -4.05 34.00
CA PRO A 10 -36.35 -3.49 34.16
C PRO A 10 -36.34 -1.96 34.17
N ALA A 11 -37.46 -1.34 33.79
CA ALA A 11 -37.56 0.12 33.83
C ALA A 11 -37.39 0.65 35.25
N GLN A 12 -36.94 1.91 35.38
CA GLN A 12 -36.68 2.52 36.70
C GLN A 12 -37.91 2.50 37.62
N GLU A 13 -39.11 2.64 37.05
CA GLU A 13 -40.38 2.56 37.77
C GLU A 13 -40.59 1.15 38.36
N GLN A 14 -40.34 0.11 37.58
CA GLN A 14 -40.46 -1.29 38.01
C GLN A 14 -39.42 -1.63 39.08
N LEU A 15 -38.17 -1.16 38.93
CA LEU A 15 -37.14 -1.31 39.95
C LEU A 15 -37.51 -0.61 41.26
N SER A 16 -38.23 0.51 41.19
CA SER A 16 -38.66 1.24 42.38
C SER A 16 -39.71 0.44 43.15
N VAL A 17 -40.70 -0.13 42.46
CA VAL A 17 -41.72 -1.02 43.07
C VAL A 17 -41.07 -2.26 43.69
N LEU A 18 -40.19 -2.93 42.95
CA LEU A 18 -39.47 -4.12 43.45
C LEU A 18 -38.59 -3.76 44.66
N GLY A 19 -38.06 -2.54 44.72
CA GLY A 19 -37.28 -2.06 45.85
C GLY A 19 -38.06 -1.92 47.16
N GLU A 20 -39.38 -1.86 47.12
CA GLU A 20 -40.27 -1.83 48.29
C GLU A 20 -40.56 -3.24 48.83
N MET A 21 -40.47 -4.28 47.99
CA MET A 21 -40.77 -5.68 48.32
C MET A 21 -39.58 -6.43 48.97
N LYS A 22 -38.69 -5.71 49.65
CA LYS A 22 -37.46 -6.29 50.22
C LYS A 22 -37.72 -7.30 51.34
N ASP A 23 -38.81 -7.12 52.08
CA ASP A 23 -39.17 -7.97 53.22
C ASP A 23 -39.72 -9.34 52.78
N GLU A 24 -40.15 -9.47 51.52
CA GLU A 24 -40.72 -10.69 50.93
C GLU A 24 -39.74 -11.37 49.95
N TYR A 25 -38.44 -11.05 50.03
CA TYR A 25 -37.44 -11.45 49.03
C TYR A 25 -37.42 -12.95 48.71
N ASP A 26 -37.49 -13.81 49.74
CA ASP A 26 -37.42 -15.27 49.59
C ASP A 26 -38.68 -15.88 48.92
N ASP A 27 -39.79 -15.13 48.92
CA ASP A 27 -41.06 -15.55 48.32
C ASP A 27 -41.20 -15.09 46.85
N LEU A 28 -40.31 -14.21 46.38
CA LEU A 28 -40.30 -13.68 45.01
C LEU A 28 -39.68 -14.65 44.00
N ALA A 29 -40.09 -14.55 42.73
CA ALA A 29 -39.44 -15.29 41.65
C ALA A 29 -37.99 -14.80 41.41
N GLU A 30 -37.10 -15.67 40.88
CA GLU A 30 -35.68 -15.32 40.64
C GLU A 30 -35.49 -14.01 39.83
N SER A 31 -36.37 -13.76 38.86
CA SER A 31 -36.35 -12.52 38.06
C SER A 31 -36.68 -11.27 38.87
N GLU A 32 -37.55 -11.39 39.86
CA GLU A 32 -37.96 -10.29 40.74
C GLU A 32 -36.91 -10.07 41.82
N GLN A 33 -36.38 -11.15 42.40
CA GLN A 33 -35.22 -11.12 43.30
C GLN A 33 -34.05 -10.34 42.69
N PHE A 34 -33.73 -10.59 41.41
CA PHE A 34 -32.74 -9.81 40.67
C PHE A 34 -33.07 -8.31 40.67
N GLY A 35 -34.33 -7.94 40.39
CA GLY A 35 -34.78 -6.55 40.40
C GLY A 35 -34.70 -5.90 41.79
N VAL A 36 -35.04 -6.63 42.86
CA VAL A 36 -34.87 -6.16 44.24
C VAL A 36 -33.40 -5.84 44.53
N VAL A 37 -32.47 -6.75 44.20
CA VAL A 37 -31.03 -6.52 44.38
C VAL A 37 -30.55 -5.31 43.57
N MET A 38 -30.94 -5.21 42.30
CA MET A 38 -30.53 -4.12 41.41
C MET A 38 -31.09 -2.76 41.86
N SER A 39 -32.31 -2.70 42.39
CA SER A 39 -32.92 -1.47 42.90
C SER A 39 -32.14 -0.83 44.06
N SER A 40 -31.34 -1.61 44.79
CA SER A 40 -30.52 -1.12 45.91
C SER A 40 -29.36 -0.23 45.46
N VAL A 41 -28.98 -0.31 44.18
CA VAL A 41 -27.86 0.44 43.59
C VAL A 41 -28.34 1.82 43.14
N LYS A 42 -27.87 2.88 43.81
CA LYS A 42 -28.21 4.27 43.43
C LYS A 42 -27.64 4.62 42.06
N LYS A 43 -28.42 5.33 41.24
CA LYS A 43 -28.05 5.73 39.87
C LYS A 43 -27.54 4.54 39.01
N LEU A 44 -28.21 3.39 39.09
CA LEU A 44 -27.79 2.17 38.38
C LEU A 44 -27.58 2.37 36.87
N MET A 45 -28.53 3.01 36.17
CA MET A 45 -28.43 3.23 34.73
C MET A 45 -27.21 4.08 34.33
N PRO A 46 -26.97 5.28 34.93
CA PRO A 46 -25.75 6.04 34.72
C PRO A 46 -24.47 5.25 35.02
N ARG A 47 -24.46 4.42 36.08
CA ARG A 47 -23.29 3.56 36.40
C ARG A 47 -23.01 2.57 35.28
N LEU A 48 -24.03 1.86 34.80
CA LEU A 48 -23.87 0.86 33.75
C LEU A 48 -23.40 1.50 32.44
N GLN A 49 -23.95 2.66 32.08
CA GLN A 49 -23.54 3.41 30.88
C GLN A 49 -22.09 3.89 30.99
N ALA A 50 -21.67 4.42 32.15
CA ALA A 50 -20.29 4.82 32.39
C ALA A 50 -19.31 3.64 32.33
N ILE A 51 -19.67 2.51 32.94
CA ILE A 51 -18.88 1.27 32.90
C ILE A 51 -18.77 0.78 31.46
N GLN A 52 -19.88 0.76 30.71
CA GLN A 52 -19.86 0.38 29.30
C GLN A 52 -18.91 1.29 28.50
N PHE A 53 -19.04 2.60 28.65
CA PHE A 53 -18.18 3.57 27.96
C PHE A 53 -16.71 3.31 28.30
N LYS A 54 -16.37 3.16 29.59
CA LYS A 54 -15.01 2.83 30.03
C LYS A 54 -14.45 1.56 29.37
N LEU A 55 -15.27 0.51 29.23
CA LEU A 55 -14.85 -0.75 28.61
C LEU A 55 -14.64 -0.62 27.09
N GLN A 56 -15.35 0.29 26.43
CA GLN A 56 -15.29 0.48 24.97
C GLN A 56 -14.31 1.58 24.54
N PHE A 57 -13.87 2.43 25.47
CA PHE A 57 -13.08 3.62 25.16
C PHE A 57 -11.78 3.32 24.40
N GLU A 58 -10.99 2.35 24.87
CA GLU A 58 -9.74 1.93 24.21
C GLU A 58 -9.98 1.40 22.80
N GLU A 59 -11.06 0.65 22.59
CA GLU A 59 -11.43 0.15 21.25
C GLU A 59 -11.81 1.31 20.32
N GLN A 60 -12.64 2.25 20.81
CA GLN A 60 -13.00 3.44 20.03
C GLN A 60 -11.76 4.27 19.66
N MET A 61 -10.82 4.45 20.59
CA MET A 61 -9.56 5.13 20.34
C MET A 61 -8.72 4.42 19.26
N ASN A 62 -8.60 3.10 19.36
CA ASN A 62 -7.85 2.29 18.40
C ASN A 62 -8.51 2.21 17.01
N ASN A 63 -9.80 2.52 16.90
CA ASN A 63 -10.50 2.62 15.63
C ASN A 63 -10.33 4.01 14.98
N ILE A 64 -10.27 5.09 15.76
CA ILE A 64 -10.20 6.47 15.23
C ILE A 64 -8.76 6.89 14.93
N LYS A 65 -7.81 6.57 15.82
CA LYS A 65 -6.42 7.04 15.71
C LYS A 65 -5.73 6.62 14.40
N PRO A 66 -5.82 5.36 13.93
CA PRO A 66 -5.14 4.94 12.69
C PRO A 66 -5.65 5.67 11.45
N ASP A 67 -6.94 6.04 11.43
CA ASP A 67 -7.56 6.74 10.32
C ASP A 67 -7.03 8.18 10.23
N VAL A 68 -6.98 8.90 11.36
CA VAL A 68 -6.37 10.24 11.45
C VAL A 68 -4.92 10.20 10.97
N VAL A 69 -4.13 9.23 11.46
CA VAL A 69 -2.72 9.07 11.10
C VAL A 69 -2.56 8.77 9.61
N SER A 70 -3.41 7.90 9.04
CA SER A 70 -3.32 7.52 7.63
C SER A 70 -3.58 8.70 6.69
N VAL A 71 -4.59 9.53 6.98
CA VAL A 71 -4.88 10.73 6.19
C VAL A 71 -3.79 11.79 6.35
N THR A 72 -3.35 12.04 7.59
CA THR A 72 -2.24 12.98 7.89
C THR A 72 -0.97 12.59 7.12
N ALA A 73 -0.56 11.31 7.23
CA ALA A 73 0.62 10.81 6.54
C ALA A 73 0.47 10.93 5.01
N ALA A 74 -0.69 10.61 4.44
CA ALA A 74 -0.93 10.75 3.01
C ALA A 74 -0.86 12.22 2.55
N CYS A 75 -1.32 13.18 3.36
CA CYS A 75 -1.18 14.60 3.08
C CYS A 75 0.29 15.02 3.04
N GLU A 76 1.07 14.62 4.05
CA GLU A 76 2.49 14.95 4.12
C GLU A 76 3.32 14.31 3.01
N GLU A 77 3.09 13.03 2.73
CA GLU A 77 3.73 12.30 1.63
C GLU A 77 3.51 13.02 0.30
N LEU A 78 2.27 13.44 0.03
CA LEU A 78 1.92 14.11 -1.20
C LEU A 78 2.55 15.51 -1.30
N MET A 79 2.55 16.28 -0.22
CA MET A 79 3.21 17.60 -0.18
C MET A 79 4.73 17.49 -0.35
N LYS A 80 5.36 16.45 0.21
CA LYS A 80 6.82 16.28 0.21
C LYS A 80 7.35 15.58 -1.05
N SER A 81 6.49 14.90 -1.82
CA SER A 81 6.90 14.13 -3.00
C SER A 81 7.36 15.02 -4.16
N GLN A 82 8.68 15.11 -4.31
CA GLN A 82 9.29 15.79 -5.45
C GLN A 82 9.08 14.99 -6.75
N ALA A 83 9.10 13.65 -6.66
CA ALA A 83 8.85 12.77 -7.79
C ALA A 83 7.43 12.98 -8.36
N PHE A 84 6.41 13.05 -7.49
CA PHE A 84 5.04 13.34 -7.92
C PHE A 84 4.91 14.75 -8.50
N THR A 85 5.55 15.75 -7.89
CA THR A 85 5.57 17.13 -8.41
C THR A 85 6.15 17.16 -9.83
N LYS A 86 7.25 16.45 -10.06
CA LYS A 86 7.89 16.35 -11.37
C LYS A 86 7.00 15.65 -12.40
N LEU A 87 6.27 14.61 -11.99
CA LEU A 87 5.27 13.95 -12.84
C LEU A 87 4.18 14.92 -13.31
N LEU A 88 3.72 15.82 -12.44
CA LEU A 88 2.74 16.86 -12.79
C LEU A 88 3.30 17.85 -13.81
N GLU A 89 4.57 18.27 -13.66
CA GLU A 89 5.24 19.15 -14.62
C GLU A 89 5.33 18.52 -16.02
N ILE A 90 5.76 17.24 -16.09
CA ILE A 90 5.85 16.50 -17.35
C ILE A 90 4.46 16.36 -17.99
N THR A 91 3.45 16.04 -17.18
CA THR A 91 2.05 15.92 -17.63
C THR A 91 1.55 17.25 -18.18
N LEU A 92 1.82 18.37 -17.50
CA LEU A 92 1.45 19.71 -17.95
C LEU A 92 2.15 20.08 -19.27
N LEU A 93 3.44 19.80 -19.38
CA LEU A 93 4.23 20.08 -20.59
C LEU A 93 3.67 19.32 -21.80
N VAL A 94 3.47 18.01 -21.66
CA VAL A 94 2.91 17.17 -22.73
C VAL A 94 1.49 17.61 -23.06
N GLY A 95 0.66 17.89 -22.04
CA GLY A 95 -0.70 18.40 -22.23
C GLY A 95 -0.75 19.72 -23.00
N ASN A 96 0.10 20.69 -22.65
CA ASN A 96 0.18 21.97 -23.35
C ASN A 96 0.63 21.81 -24.81
N TYR A 97 1.63 20.95 -25.06
CA TYR A 97 2.09 20.66 -26.42
C TYR A 97 0.98 20.04 -27.27
N MET A 98 0.27 19.04 -26.75
CA MET A 98 -0.82 18.37 -27.46
C MET A 98 -2.03 19.28 -27.70
N ASN A 99 -2.29 20.22 -26.79
CA ASN A 99 -3.40 21.16 -26.88
C ASN A 99 -3.04 22.47 -27.59
N ALA A 100 -1.87 22.56 -28.23
CA ALA A 100 -1.42 23.76 -28.94
C ALA A 100 -2.47 24.26 -29.94
N GLY A 101 -2.77 25.56 -29.90
CA GLY A 101 -3.80 26.19 -30.75
C GLY A 101 -5.25 26.02 -30.27
N SER A 102 -5.49 25.24 -29.21
CA SER A 102 -6.79 25.15 -28.54
C SER A 102 -6.89 26.09 -27.34
N ARG A 103 -8.10 26.23 -26.77
CA ARG A 103 -8.33 26.95 -25.50
C ARG A 103 -7.45 26.44 -24.35
N ASN A 104 -7.03 25.17 -24.39
CA ASN A 104 -6.29 24.51 -23.32
C ASN A 104 -4.76 24.43 -23.58
N GLY A 105 -4.25 25.02 -24.68
CA GLY A 105 -2.84 24.88 -25.08
C GLY A 105 -1.81 25.72 -24.31
N LYS A 106 -2.26 26.53 -23.33
CA LYS A 106 -1.42 27.39 -22.49
C LYS A 106 -1.88 27.34 -21.03
N ALA A 107 -2.21 26.14 -20.56
CA ALA A 107 -2.62 25.94 -19.18
C ALA A 107 -1.43 26.15 -18.22
N PHE A 108 -1.68 26.78 -17.08
CA PHE A 108 -0.72 26.90 -15.98
C PHE A 108 -0.75 25.69 -15.04
N GLY A 109 -1.83 24.91 -15.08
CA GLY A 109 -2.04 23.73 -14.25
C GLY A 109 -3.32 23.00 -14.67
N PHE A 110 -3.57 21.87 -14.02
CA PHE A 110 -4.76 21.06 -14.20
C PHE A 110 -5.18 20.46 -12.86
N THR A 111 -6.45 20.09 -12.73
CA THR A 111 -6.98 19.47 -11.51
C THR A 111 -6.47 18.04 -11.37
N ILE A 112 -6.08 17.61 -10.17
CA ILE A 112 -5.50 16.27 -9.91
C ILE A 112 -6.41 15.13 -10.40
N SER A 113 -7.73 15.26 -10.30
CA SER A 113 -8.69 14.28 -10.84
C SER A 113 -8.57 14.03 -12.35
N TYR A 114 -7.91 14.93 -13.09
CA TYR A 114 -7.62 14.75 -14.51
C TYR A 114 -6.59 13.65 -14.77
N LEU A 115 -5.72 13.34 -13.80
CA LEU A 115 -4.74 12.26 -13.93
C LEU A 115 -5.40 10.92 -14.29
N CYS A 116 -6.58 10.65 -13.74
CA CYS A 116 -7.35 9.46 -14.06
C CYS A 116 -7.81 9.39 -15.54
N LYS A 117 -7.92 10.54 -16.21
CA LYS A 117 -8.40 10.68 -17.59
C LYS A 117 -7.28 10.54 -18.63
N LEU A 118 -6.01 10.49 -18.21
CA LEU A 118 -4.88 10.29 -19.12
C LEU A 118 -4.95 8.96 -19.88
N ARG A 119 -5.63 7.96 -19.31
CA ARG A 119 -5.87 6.67 -19.97
C ARG A 119 -6.85 6.77 -21.15
N ASP A 120 -7.71 7.77 -21.16
CA ASP A 120 -8.80 7.87 -22.14
C ASP A 120 -8.33 8.48 -23.47
N THR A 121 -7.21 9.20 -23.45
CA THR A 121 -6.58 9.75 -24.65
C THR A 121 -5.72 8.68 -25.32
N LYS A 122 -6.05 8.29 -26.55
CA LYS A 122 -5.41 7.19 -27.29
C LYS A 122 -4.59 7.70 -28.48
N SER A 123 -3.56 6.95 -28.86
CA SER A 123 -2.84 7.15 -30.12
C SER A 123 -3.76 6.92 -31.32
N ALA A 124 -3.39 7.49 -32.48
CA ALA A 124 -4.15 7.33 -33.73
C ALA A 124 -4.32 5.86 -34.15
N ASP A 125 -3.37 4.99 -33.82
CA ASP A 125 -3.43 3.55 -34.09
C ASP A 125 -4.08 2.74 -32.96
N LEU A 126 -4.60 3.40 -31.92
CA LEU A 126 -5.26 2.82 -30.75
C LEU A 126 -4.42 1.80 -29.95
N LYS A 127 -3.10 1.76 -30.17
CA LYS A 127 -2.20 0.79 -29.50
C LYS A 127 -1.71 1.25 -28.14
N GLN A 128 -1.70 2.56 -27.88
CA GLN A 128 -1.23 3.13 -26.62
C GLN A 128 -2.09 4.30 -26.19
N THR A 129 -2.07 4.59 -24.89
CA THR A 129 -2.75 5.75 -24.31
C THR A 129 -1.73 6.82 -23.92
N LEU A 130 -2.18 8.04 -23.65
CA LEU A 130 -1.31 9.10 -23.13
C LEU A 130 -0.67 8.70 -21.80
N LEU A 131 -1.38 7.95 -20.96
CA LEU A 131 -0.81 7.39 -19.74
C LEU A 131 0.36 6.43 -20.01
N HIS A 132 0.23 5.54 -21.01
CA HIS A 132 1.33 4.65 -21.42
C HIS A 132 2.52 5.44 -21.93
N PHE A 133 2.28 6.45 -22.76
CA PHE A 133 3.33 7.33 -23.26
C PHE A 133 4.05 8.06 -22.12
N LEU A 134 3.31 8.67 -21.18
CA LEU A 134 3.90 9.34 -20.02
C LEU A 134 4.71 8.39 -19.14
N ALA A 135 4.18 7.19 -18.86
CA ALA A 135 4.89 6.17 -18.09
C ALA A 135 6.19 5.74 -18.77
N GLU A 136 6.20 5.58 -20.10
CA GLU A 136 7.41 5.27 -20.87
C GLU A 136 8.42 6.42 -20.84
N VAL A 137 7.97 7.66 -21.03
CA VAL A 137 8.82 8.85 -20.96
C VAL A 137 9.45 9.00 -19.57
N CYS A 138 8.68 8.79 -18.50
CA CYS A 138 9.21 8.82 -17.14
C CYS A 138 10.26 7.72 -16.96
N GLN A 139 9.98 6.49 -17.38
CA GLN A 139 10.91 5.38 -17.20
C GLN A 139 12.23 5.56 -17.97
N GLU A 140 12.19 6.16 -19.16
CA GLU A 140 13.38 6.32 -20.02
C GLU A 140 14.17 7.61 -19.74
N GLN A 141 13.49 8.71 -19.46
CA GLN A 141 14.10 10.05 -19.39
C GLN A 141 14.13 10.63 -17.98
N TYR A 142 13.23 10.20 -17.10
CA TYR A 142 13.10 10.70 -15.72
C TYR A 142 12.96 9.55 -14.71
N PRO A 143 13.96 8.67 -14.55
CA PRO A 143 13.83 7.48 -13.70
C PRO A 143 13.56 7.81 -12.23
N ASP A 144 13.97 8.99 -11.78
CA ASP A 144 13.68 9.57 -10.47
C ASP A 144 12.19 9.77 -10.22
N VAL A 145 11.39 10.06 -11.25
CA VAL A 145 9.94 10.20 -11.12
C VAL A 145 9.31 8.88 -10.68
N MET A 146 9.89 7.73 -11.03
CA MET A 146 9.29 6.42 -10.77
C MET A 146 9.14 6.11 -9.26
N SER A 147 9.90 6.76 -8.38
CA SER A 147 9.82 6.57 -6.93
C SER A 147 8.55 7.12 -6.30
N PHE A 148 7.76 7.95 -7.01
CA PHE A 148 6.54 8.53 -6.44
C PHE A 148 5.56 7.46 -5.93
N THR A 149 5.55 6.27 -6.54
CA THR A 149 4.67 5.18 -6.09
C THR A 149 5.07 4.61 -4.74
N ASP A 150 6.34 4.72 -4.39
CA ASP A 150 6.92 4.26 -3.12
C ASP A 150 6.94 5.38 -2.07
N GLU A 151 6.83 6.64 -2.50
CA GLU A 151 6.70 7.81 -1.61
C GLU A 151 5.26 7.96 -1.08
N LEU A 152 4.26 7.52 -1.85
CA LEU A 152 2.83 7.67 -1.53
C LEU A 152 2.23 6.37 -0.96
N ILE A 153 2.73 5.91 0.20
CA ILE A 153 2.33 4.61 0.78
C ILE A 153 1.00 4.65 1.54
N HIS A 154 0.64 5.78 2.17
CA HIS A 154 -0.58 5.89 2.97
C HIS A 154 -1.81 6.28 2.14
N VAL A 155 -1.63 6.70 0.88
CA VAL A 155 -2.72 7.10 -0.03
C VAL A 155 -3.81 6.03 -0.16
N GLU A 156 -3.46 4.73 -0.24
CA GLU A 156 -4.46 3.66 -0.33
C GLU A 156 -5.30 3.52 0.95
N LYS A 157 -4.69 3.72 2.13
CA LYS A 157 -5.43 3.68 3.40
C LYS A 157 -6.30 4.92 3.54
N ALA A 158 -5.74 6.10 3.25
CA ALA A 158 -6.46 7.37 3.30
C ALA A 158 -7.69 7.38 2.37
N SER A 159 -7.63 6.72 1.21
CA SER A 159 -8.79 6.62 0.31
C SER A 159 -9.97 5.82 0.87
N ARG A 160 -9.78 5.10 1.97
CA ARG A 160 -10.82 4.27 2.61
C ARG A 160 -11.38 4.90 3.90
N VAL A 161 -10.80 6.01 4.35
CA VAL A 161 -11.19 6.69 5.59
C VAL A 161 -12.35 7.64 5.31
N SER A 162 -13.50 7.45 5.97
CA SER A 162 -14.63 8.38 5.86
C SER A 162 -14.44 9.56 6.81
N ALA A 163 -14.17 10.76 6.27
CA ALA A 163 -14.00 11.98 7.07
C ALA A 163 -15.23 12.28 7.95
N GLU A 164 -16.43 12.08 7.41
CA GLU A 164 -17.68 12.31 8.15
C GLU A 164 -17.84 11.35 9.34
N THR A 165 -17.54 10.06 9.14
CA THR A 165 -17.63 9.05 10.20
C THR A 165 -16.59 9.31 11.29
N LEU A 166 -15.39 9.72 10.89
CA LEU A 166 -14.30 10.07 11.78
C LEU A 166 -14.70 11.22 12.72
N GLN A 167 -15.20 12.32 12.16
CA GLN A 167 -15.67 13.49 12.90
C GLN A 167 -16.80 13.10 13.87
N LYS A 168 -17.81 12.35 13.40
CA LYS A 168 -18.95 11.92 14.23
C LYS A 168 -18.51 11.08 15.43
N ASN A 169 -17.59 10.14 15.22
CA ASN A 169 -17.09 9.27 16.28
C ASN A 169 -16.27 10.07 17.32
N LEU A 170 -15.41 10.98 16.86
CA LEU A 170 -14.61 11.84 17.74
C LEU A 170 -15.49 12.77 18.59
N GLU A 171 -16.52 13.38 17.99
CA GLU A 171 -17.47 14.22 18.73
C GLU A 171 -18.31 13.42 19.71
N LEU A 172 -18.75 12.21 19.34
CA LEU A 172 -19.50 11.33 20.22
C LEU A 172 -18.68 10.99 21.46
N MET A 173 -17.42 10.60 21.28
CA MET A 173 -16.50 10.32 22.37
C MET A 173 -16.34 11.54 23.29
N GLY A 174 -16.12 12.73 22.72
CA GLY A 174 -16.01 13.98 23.50
C GLY A 174 -17.28 14.31 24.28
N ARG A 175 -18.46 14.05 23.71
CA ARG A 175 -19.75 14.21 24.41
C ARG A 175 -19.92 13.20 25.56
N GLN A 176 -19.51 11.94 25.36
CA GLN A 176 -19.58 10.90 26.39
C GLN A 176 -18.68 11.24 27.58
N ILE A 177 -17.46 11.74 27.33
CA ILE A 177 -16.53 12.20 28.38
C ILE A 177 -17.15 13.35 29.18
N LYS A 178 -17.62 14.41 28.50
CA LYS A 178 -18.25 15.57 29.16
C LYS A 178 -19.50 15.21 29.96
N SER A 179 -20.32 14.28 29.45
CA SER A 179 -21.49 13.79 30.18
C SER A 179 -21.08 13.07 31.45
N LEU A 180 -20.08 12.18 31.37
CA LEU A 180 -19.60 11.42 32.53
C LEU A 180 -18.97 12.34 33.58
N GLU A 181 -18.24 13.38 33.17
CA GLU A 181 -17.71 14.41 34.07
C GLU A 181 -18.81 15.08 34.89
N LYS A 182 -19.86 15.56 34.21
CA LYS A 182 -21.00 16.20 34.86
C LYS A 182 -21.77 15.25 35.77
N ASP A 183 -21.89 13.98 35.36
CA ASP A 183 -22.54 12.96 36.18
C ASP A 183 -21.76 12.69 37.47
N LEU A 184 -20.43 12.74 37.41
CA LEU A 184 -19.53 12.58 38.57
C LEU A 184 -19.61 13.76 39.55
N GLU A 185 -19.77 15.00 39.07
CA GLU A 185 -19.94 16.18 39.92
C GLU A 185 -21.18 16.10 40.83
N THR A 186 -22.25 15.48 40.32
CA THR A 186 -23.53 15.33 41.02
C THR A 186 -23.74 13.94 41.60
N PHE A 187 -22.68 13.11 41.62
CA PHE A 187 -22.80 11.71 42.01
C PHE A 187 -22.92 11.57 43.53
N PRO A 188 -23.82 10.70 44.04
CA PRO A 188 -23.97 10.50 45.47
C PRO A 188 -22.68 9.95 46.09
N PRO A 189 -22.43 10.20 47.39
CA PRO A 189 -21.31 9.60 48.10
C PRO A 189 -21.43 8.06 48.11
N PRO A 190 -20.30 7.33 48.23
CA PRO A 190 -20.27 5.87 48.25
C PRO A 190 -21.28 5.28 49.23
N GLN A 191 -22.06 4.28 48.78
CA GLN A 191 -23.04 3.61 49.65
C GLN A 191 -22.41 2.71 50.71
N ASN A 192 -21.22 2.18 50.45
CA ASN A 192 -20.44 1.30 51.31
C ASN A 192 -18.99 1.20 50.79
N ASP A 193 -18.14 0.47 51.51
CA ASP A 193 -16.71 0.28 51.15
C ASP A 193 -16.48 -0.42 49.80
N LYS A 194 -17.51 -1.08 49.23
CA LYS A 194 -17.45 -1.73 47.91
C LYS A 194 -17.83 -0.79 46.77
N ASP A 195 -18.38 0.40 47.07
CA ASP A 195 -18.77 1.39 46.07
C ASP A 195 -17.57 2.25 45.64
N LEU A 196 -16.75 1.69 44.76
CA LEU A 196 -15.53 2.33 44.21
C LEU A 196 -15.81 3.13 42.93
N PHE A 197 -17.07 3.36 42.56
CA PHE A 197 -17.42 3.92 41.26
C PHE A 197 -16.85 5.32 41.05
N ALA A 198 -17.08 6.24 41.99
CA ALA A 198 -16.63 7.63 41.88
C ALA A 198 -15.09 7.71 41.79
N GLU A 199 -14.37 6.92 42.59
CA GLU A 199 -12.90 6.84 42.56
C GLU A 199 -12.40 6.35 41.18
N LYS A 200 -12.88 5.19 40.73
CA LYS A 200 -12.41 4.58 39.47
C LYS A 200 -12.81 5.38 38.24
N MET A 201 -14.02 5.94 38.22
CA MET A 201 -14.50 6.72 37.09
C MET A 201 -13.85 8.10 37.02
N SER A 202 -13.54 8.74 38.15
CA SER A 202 -12.81 10.01 38.16
C SER A 202 -11.40 9.85 37.57
N SER A 203 -10.69 8.78 37.96
CA SER A 203 -9.38 8.45 37.38
C SER A 203 -9.46 8.14 35.88
N PHE A 204 -10.48 7.37 35.47
CA PHE A 204 -10.71 7.06 34.06
C PHE A 204 -11.01 8.31 33.24
N VAL A 205 -11.92 9.17 33.69
CA VAL A 205 -12.32 10.40 33.00
C VAL A 205 -11.13 11.33 32.78
N ALA A 206 -10.27 11.51 33.78
CA ALA A 206 -9.06 12.32 33.63
C ALA A 206 -8.16 11.79 32.51
N THR A 207 -7.95 10.47 32.47
CA THR A 207 -7.15 9.80 31.43
C THR A 207 -7.83 9.89 30.06
N ALA A 208 -9.14 9.65 30.00
CA ALA A 208 -9.92 9.66 28.77
C ALA A 208 -9.98 11.05 28.14
N ARG A 209 -10.13 12.10 28.96
CA ARG A 209 -10.07 13.50 28.53
C ARG A 209 -8.72 13.81 27.89
N GLU A 210 -7.62 13.47 28.56
CA GLU A 210 -6.28 13.74 28.03
C GLU A 210 -6.04 13.02 26.68
N GLN A 211 -6.44 11.75 26.57
CA GLN A 211 -6.31 11.01 25.32
C GLN A 211 -7.20 11.55 24.21
N HIS A 212 -8.44 11.95 24.53
CA HIS A 212 -9.36 12.57 23.58
C HIS A 212 -8.84 13.93 23.09
N GLU A 213 -8.32 14.78 23.98
CA GLU A 213 -7.73 16.07 23.61
C GLU A 213 -6.54 15.91 22.66
N LYS A 214 -5.66 14.93 22.90
CA LYS A 214 -4.56 14.61 21.99
C LYS A 214 -5.07 14.17 20.62
N LEU A 215 -6.08 13.29 20.59
CA LEU A 215 -6.66 12.83 19.33
C LEU A 215 -7.40 13.94 18.56
N ASP A 216 -8.11 14.80 19.28
CA ASP A 216 -8.80 15.96 18.71
C ASP A 216 -7.81 16.96 18.10
N LEU A 217 -6.66 17.17 18.76
CA LEU A 217 -5.56 17.96 18.20
C LEU A 217 -5.00 17.34 16.91
N LEU A 218 -4.76 16.03 16.90
CA LEU A 218 -4.31 15.30 15.71
C LEU A 218 -5.32 15.41 14.56
N HIS A 219 -6.62 15.29 14.86
CA HIS A 219 -7.69 15.44 13.86
C HIS A 219 -7.73 16.86 13.27
N LYS A 220 -7.62 17.89 14.12
CA LYS A 220 -7.55 19.29 13.64
C LYS A 220 -6.32 19.54 12.77
N ASN A 221 -5.18 18.94 13.12
CA ASN A 221 -3.99 19.01 12.28
C ASN A 221 -4.18 18.30 10.92
N MET A 222 -4.82 17.13 10.92
CA MET A 222 -5.19 16.42 9.70
C MET A 222 -6.08 17.28 8.79
N GLU A 223 -7.13 17.90 9.34
CA GLU A 223 -8.00 18.81 8.59
C GLU A 223 -7.23 20.00 8.02
N LYS A 224 -6.33 20.59 8.82
CA LYS A 224 -5.46 21.67 8.35
C LYS A 224 -4.60 21.22 7.18
N GLN A 225 -3.90 20.10 7.28
CA GLN A 225 -3.06 19.57 6.20
C GLN A 225 -3.86 19.28 4.93
N TYR A 226 -5.09 18.79 5.06
CA TYR A 226 -5.98 18.60 3.91
C TYR A 226 -6.40 19.93 3.25
N ASN A 227 -6.63 20.98 4.06
CA ASN A 227 -6.88 22.31 3.52
C ASN A 227 -5.64 22.88 2.82
N ASP A 228 -4.45 22.69 3.40
CA ASP A 228 -3.17 23.12 2.81
C ASP A 228 -2.93 22.41 1.45
N LEU A 229 -3.32 21.14 1.32
CA LEU A 229 -3.34 20.45 0.02
C LEU A 229 -4.29 21.12 -0.99
N GLY A 230 -5.46 21.56 -0.53
CA GLY A 230 -6.43 22.31 -1.34
C GLY A 230 -5.84 23.59 -1.90
N GLU A 231 -5.10 24.34 -1.09
CA GLU A 231 -4.40 25.55 -1.52
C GLU A 231 -3.28 25.22 -2.50
N PHE A 232 -2.48 24.19 -2.22
CA PHE A 232 -1.33 23.81 -3.04
C PHE A 232 -1.71 23.24 -4.42
N PHE A 233 -2.69 22.33 -4.46
CA PHE A 233 -3.18 21.68 -5.69
C PHE A 233 -4.40 22.38 -6.31
N VAL A 234 -4.83 23.50 -5.73
CA VAL A 234 -5.90 24.37 -6.24
C VAL A 234 -7.23 23.63 -6.43
N PHE A 235 -7.71 22.99 -5.36
CA PHE A 235 -9.05 22.41 -5.28
C PHE A 235 -9.80 22.92 -4.04
N ASP A 236 -11.12 22.70 -4.00
CA ASP A 236 -11.98 23.13 -2.89
C ASP A 236 -12.15 21.97 -1.88
N PRO A 237 -11.51 22.02 -0.69
CA PRO A 237 -11.59 20.94 0.31
C PRO A 237 -13.00 20.71 0.87
N LYS A 238 -13.94 21.63 0.63
CA LYS A 238 -15.33 21.47 1.05
C LYS A 238 -16.18 20.73 0.02
N LYS A 239 -15.72 20.66 -1.23
CA LYS A 239 -16.43 19.99 -2.32
C LYS A 239 -15.90 18.60 -2.59
N ILE A 240 -14.61 18.39 -2.35
CA ILE A 240 -13.94 17.11 -2.52
C ILE A 240 -13.59 16.63 -1.12
N SER A 241 -14.09 15.45 -0.74
CA SER A 241 -13.73 14.85 0.55
C SER A 241 -12.35 14.18 0.47
N ALA A 242 -11.73 13.92 1.63
CA ALA A 242 -10.42 13.29 1.69
C ALA A 242 -10.43 11.92 0.99
N GLU A 243 -11.46 11.10 1.23
CA GLU A 243 -11.61 9.80 0.59
C GLU A 243 -11.77 9.89 -0.93
N GLU A 244 -12.46 10.91 -1.45
CA GLU A 244 -12.62 11.13 -2.89
C GLU A 244 -11.28 11.53 -3.51
N PHE A 245 -10.61 12.51 -2.92
CA PHE A 245 -9.31 13.00 -3.39
C PHE A 245 -8.24 11.91 -3.40
N PHE A 246 -8.06 11.22 -2.28
CA PHE A 246 -7.08 10.12 -2.18
C PHE A 246 -7.54 8.90 -2.98
N GLY A 247 -8.84 8.69 -3.18
CA GLY A 247 -9.39 7.65 -4.05
C GLY A 247 -9.01 7.83 -5.52
N ASP A 248 -9.15 9.06 -6.03
CA ASP A 248 -8.67 9.42 -7.37
C ASP A 248 -7.17 9.22 -7.50
N LEU A 249 -6.40 9.69 -6.51
CA LEU A 249 -4.94 9.56 -6.52
C LEU A 249 -4.48 8.09 -6.46
N ASN A 250 -5.11 7.27 -5.62
CA ASN A 250 -4.85 5.84 -5.54
C ASN A 250 -5.18 5.14 -6.87
N THR A 251 -6.31 5.51 -7.48
CA THR A 251 -6.71 5.00 -8.79
C THR A 251 -5.67 5.34 -9.86
N PHE A 252 -5.20 6.59 -9.89
CA PHE A 252 -4.12 7.01 -10.79
C PHE A 252 -2.83 6.24 -10.54
N LYS A 253 -2.37 6.13 -9.29
CA LYS A 253 -1.16 5.37 -8.90
C LYS A 253 -1.21 3.94 -9.45
N ASN A 254 -2.34 3.26 -9.28
CA ASN A 254 -2.53 1.90 -9.77
C ASN A 254 -2.55 1.82 -11.29
N MET A 255 -3.21 2.77 -11.97
CA MET A 255 -3.21 2.83 -13.44
C MET A 255 -1.81 3.11 -13.99
N PHE A 256 -1.02 3.97 -13.34
CA PHE A 256 0.35 4.27 -13.73
C PHE A 256 1.23 3.01 -13.62
N LEU A 257 1.20 2.32 -12.48
CA LEU A 257 1.93 1.06 -12.28
C LEU A 257 1.54 0.00 -13.30
N GLN A 258 0.25 -0.08 -13.64
CA GLN A 258 -0.24 -0.99 -14.65
C GLN A 258 0.29 -0.62 -16.05
N ALA A 259 0.27 0.67 -16.41
CA ALA A 259 0.81 1.15 -17.69
C ALA A 259 2.31 0.86 -17.84
N VAL A 260 3.10 0.98 -16.77
CA VAL A 260 4.53 0.61 -16.75
C VAL A 260 4.72 -0.88 -17.05
N LYS A 261 3.92 -1.76 -16.42
CA LYS A 261 3.97 -3.20 -16.67
C LYS A 261 3.56 -3.55 -18.11
N GLU A 262 2.52 -2.90 -18.63
CA GLU A 262 2.04 -3.09 -19.99
C GLU A 262 3.08 -2.62 -21.03
N ASN A 263 3.75 -1.50 -20.78
CA ASN A 263 4.86 -1.01 -21.60
C ASN A 263 6.03 -2.00 -21.63
N GLN A 264 6.42 -2.54 -20.49
CA GLN A 264 7.50 -3.53 -20.41
C GLN A 264 7.17 -4.78 -21.25
N LYS A 265 5.94 -5.32 -21.10
CA LYS A 265 5.47 -6.46 -21.88
C LYS A 265 5.42 -6.14 -23.39
N ARG A 266 5.01 -4.92 -23.76
CA ARG A 266 5.01 -4.44 -25.14
C ARG A 266 6.43 -4.41 -25.72
N LYS A 267 7.39 -3.82 -25.01
CA LYS A 267 8.80 -3.75 -25.44
C LYS A 267 9.41 -5.15 -25.64
N GLU A 268 9.15 -6.08 -24.73
CA GLU A 268 9.61 -7.47 -24.84
C GLU A 268 9.00 -8.18 -26.06
N ALA A 269 7.72 -7.99 -26.33
CA ALA A 269 7.04 -8.55 -27.49
C ALA A 269 7.60 -7.96 -28.81
N GLU A 270 7.81 -6.65 -28.87
CA GLU A 270 8.39 -5.97 -30.02
C GLU A 270 9.83 -6.44 -30.28
N GLU A 271 10.64 -6.62 -29.24
CA GLU A 271 11.99 -7.13 -29.37
C GLU A 271 12.01 -8.58 -29.86
N LYS A 272 11.12 -9.43 -29.34
CA LYS A 272 10.95 -10.81 -29.82
C LYS A 272 10.56 -10.87 -31.29
N ILE A 273 9.64 -10.00 -31.73
CA ILE A 273 9.23 -9.91 -33.14
C ILE A 273 10.40 -9.41 -34.01
N LYS A 274 11.13 -8.38 -33.57
CA LYS A 274 12.32 -7.87 -34.29
C LYS A 274 13.39 -8.96 -34.44
N ARG A 275 13.72 -9.68 -33.35
CA ARG A 275 14.68 -10.79 -33.37
C ARG A 275 14.23 -11.92 -34.30
N ALA A 276 12.94 -12.28 -34.28
CA ALA A 276 12.39 -13.30 -35.16
C ALA A 276 12.44 -12.88 -36.65
N LYS A 277 12.15 -11.61 -36.96
CA LYS A 277 12.24 -11.07 -38.32
C LYS A 277 13.67 -11.09 -38.85
N LEU A 278 14.63 -10.60 -38.06
CA LEU A 278 16.05 -10.64 -38.41
C LEU A 278 16.57 -12.07 -38.61
N ALA A 279 16.12 -13.02 -37.79
CA ALA A 279 16.48 -14.44 -37.95
C ALA A 279 15.90 -15.04 -39.24
N ARG A 280 14.67 -14.68 -39.63
CA ARG A 280 14.06 -15.11 -40.90
C ARG A 280 14.77 -14.52 -42.11
N GLU A 281 15.02 -13.21 -42.12
CA GLU A 281 15.74 -12.54 -43.21
C GLU A 281 17.16 -13.11 -43.39
N LYS A 282 17.87 -13.41 -42.30
CA LYS A 282 19.18 -14.07 -42.36
C LYS A 282 19.07 -15.50 -42.91
N ALA A 283 18.05 -16.26 -42.51
CA ALA A 283 17.83 -17.61 -43.00
C ALA A 283 17.44 -17.64 -44.49
N GLU A 284 16.71 -16.65 -44.98
CA GLU A 284 16.37 -16.47 -46.39
C GLU A 284 17.60 -16.11 -47.22
N LYS A 285 18.42 -15.14 -46.78
CA LYS A 285 19.69 -14.81 -47.44
C LYS A 285 20.64 -16.01 -47.53
N GLU A 286 20.79 -16.78 -46.44
CA GLU A 286 21.61 -18.00 -46.47
C GLU A 286 21.05 -19.08 -47.43
N LYS A 287 19.73 -19.17 -47.59
CA LYS A 287 19.11 -20.08 -48.57
C LYS A 287 19.34 -19.62 -50.00
N GLU A 288 19.18 -18.32 -50.28
CA GLU A 288 19.43 -17.74 -51.60
C GLU A 288 20.90 -17.87 -52.01
N GLU A 289 21.85 -17.63 -51.10
CA GLU A 289 23.28 -17.83 -51.37
C GLU A 289 23.60 -19.30 -51.71
N LYS A 290 22.97 -20.26 -51.01
CA LYS A 290 23.10 -21.69 -51.35
C LYS A 290 22.50 -22.02 -52.71
N LEU A 291 21.34 -21.47 -53.03
CA LEU A 291 20.69 -21.67 -54.34
C LEU A 291 21.53 -21.07 -55.47
N LYS A 292 22.08 -19.86 -55.29
CA LYS A 292 23.02 -19.24 -56.25
C LYS A 292 24.30 -20.05 -56.40
N LYS A 293 24.86 -20.57 -55.30
CA LYS A 293 26.05 -21.42 -55.35
C LYS A 293 25.78 -22.75 -56.07
N ASN A 294 24.58 -23.32 -55.90
CA ASN A 294 24.17 -24.52 -56.63
C ASN A 294 23.85 -24.23 -58.10
N GLN A 295 23.27 -23.08 -58.45
CA GLN A 295 23.05 -22.68 -59.85
C GLN A 295 24.36 -22.34 -60.59
N LEU A 296 25.37 -21.82 -59.89
CA LEU A 296 26.70 -21.61 -60.46
C LEU A 296 27.46 -22.92 -60.74
N LEU A 297 27.00 -24.04 -60.17
CA LEU A 297 27.48 -25.38 -60.50
C LEU A 297 26.70 -26.01 -61.68
N ASP A 298 25.65 -25.36 -62.19
CA ASP A 298 24.68 -25.99 -63.11
C ASP A 298 24.42 -25.19 -64.41
N ILE A 299 25.28 -24.22 -64.76
CA ILE A 299 25.25 -23.55 -66.07
C ILE A 299 26.67 -23.41 -66.61
N ASN A 300 27.16 -24.52 -67.20
CA ASN A 300 27.95 -24.59 -68.43
C ASN A 300 28.72 -25.93 -68.49
N ALA A 301 28.05 -26.97 -68.96
CA ALA A 301 28.67 -28.02 -69.77
C ALA A 301 27.57 -28.71 -70.59
N GLU A 302 27.15 -28.06 -71.68
CA GLU A 302 26.77 -28.84 -72.85
C GLU A 302 28.01 -29.67 -73.24
N GLY A 303 27.92 -31.00 -73.09
CA GLY A 303 28.93 -31.94 -73.59
C GLY A 303 29.40 -32.97 -72.53
N ASP A 304 28.99 -34.22 -72.75
CA ASP A 304 29.47 -35.48 -72.16
C ASP A 304 28.95 -35.91 -70.77
N GLU A 305 27.97 -36.81 -70.81
CA GLU A 305 27.35 -37.54 -69.69
C GLU A 305 28.30 -38.50 -68.93
N THR A 306 29.60 -38.54 -69.24
CA THR A 306 30.56 -39.52 -68.69
C THR A 306 31.36 -39.06 -67.47
N GLY A 307 31.35 -37.76 -67.12
CA GLY A 307 32.14 -37.22 -65.99
C GLY A 307 31.35 -36.93 -64.71
N ILE A 308 30.01 -36.96 -64.78
CA ILE A 308 29.13 -36.51 -63.69
C ILE A 308 29.14 -37.51 -62.52
N MET A 309 29.27 -38.80 -62.81
CA MET A 309 29.30 -39.87 -61.80
C MET A 309 30.61 -39.89 -61.00
N ASP A 310 31.75 -39.62 -61.64
CA ASP A 310 33.06 -39.54 -60.98
C ASP A 310 33.18 -38.28 -60.12
N GLY A 311 32.65 -37.13 -60.58
CA GLY A 311 32.58 -35.92 -59.76
C GLY A 311 31.70 -36.07 -58.51
N LEU A 312 30.60 -36.84 -58.61
CA LEU A 312 29.74 -37.17 -57.47
C LEU A 312 30.41 -38.16 -56.50
N LEU A 313 31.10 -39.18 -57.00
CA LEU A 313 31.85 -40.13 -56.18
C LEU A 313 33.03 -39.46 -55.48
N GLU A 314 33.74 -38.55 -56.15
CA GLU A 314 34.82 -37.77 -55.53
C GLU A 314 34.30 -36.78 -54.48
N ALA A 315 33.14 -36.15 -54.69
CA ALA A 315 32.50 -35.30 -53.68
C ALA A 315 31.95 -36.08 -52.47
N LEU A 316 31.51 -37.32 -52.67
CA LEU A 316 31.11 -38.26 -51.60
C LEU A 316 32.32 -38.81 -50.84
N GLN A 317 33.42 -39.11 -51.54
CA GLN A 317 34.64 -39.69 -50.98
C GLN A 317 35.53 -38.65 -50.28
N SER A 318 35.59 -37.42 -50.80
CA SER A 318 36.25 -36.26 -50.15
C SER A 318 35.43 -35.67 -49.00
N GLY A 319 34.17 -36.08 -48.83
CA GLY A 319 33.25 -35.58 -47.81
C GLY A 319 32.70 -34.16 -48.08
N ALA A 320 32.98 -33.59 -49.25
CA ALA A 320 32.49 -32.25 -49.64
C ALA A 320 30.96 -32.20 -49.80
N ALA A 321 30.33 -33.32 -50.19
CA ALA A 321 28.89 -33.44 -50.40
C ALA A 321 28.05 -33.38 -49.09
N PHE A 322 28.64 -33.65 -47.93
CA PHE A 322 27.94 -33.71 -46.64
C PHE A 322 28.40 -32.66 -45.63
N ARG A 323 28.65 -31.41 -46.06
CA ARG A 323 28.95 -30.31 -45.13
C ARG A 323 27.74 -29.95 -44.26
N ARG A 324 27.53 -30.73 -43.20
CA ARG A 324 26.60 -30.50 -42.09
C ARG A 324 27.16 -29.37 -41.23
N LYS A 325 26.39 -28.30 -41.01
CA LYS A 325 26.72 -27.21 -40.05
C LYS A 325 27.00 -27.82 -38.68
N ARG A 326 28.28 -27.98 -38.31
CA ARG A 326 28.70 -27.95 -36.90
C ARG A 326 29.04 -26.50 -36.59
N GLY A 327 28.28 -25.91 -35.66
CA GLY A 327 28.63 -24.60 -35.07
C GLY A 327 30.02 -24.64 -34.42
N PRO A 328 30.61 -23.48 -34.10
CA PRO A 328 31.96 -23.42 -33.55
C PRO A 328 32.01 -24.13 -32.20
N ARG A 329 32.63 -25.31 -32.16
CA ARG A 329 33.09 -25.93 -30.92
C ARG A 329 34.33 -25.16 -30.47
N GLN A 330 34.19 -24.41 -29.40
CA GLN A 330 35.33 -23.95 -28.60
C GLN A 330 36.19 -25.17 -28.26
N ALA A 331 37.46 -25.13 -28.65
CA ALA A 331 38.46 -26.06 -28.18
C ALA A 331 38.75 -25.74 -26.71
N ALA A 332 38.20 -26.56 -25.81
CA ALA A 332 38.69 -26.68 -24.45
C ALA A 332 39.24 -28.11 -24.30
N ASN A 333 40.56 -28.22 -24.26
CA ASN A 333 41.27 -29.39 -23.77
C ASN A 333 41.90 -29.01 -22.42
N HIS A 334 41.34 -29.52 -21.32
CA HIS A 334 42.06 -30.48 -20.47
C HIS A 334 41.19 -31.09 -19.36
N ARG A 335 41.09 -32.43 -19.46
CA ARG A 335 41.25 -33.45 -18.42
C ARG A 335 40.15 -33.74 -17.36
N ARG A 336 39.59 -34.94 -17.59
CA ARG A 336 39.48 -36.14 -16.69
C ARG A 336 38.15 -36.41 -15.95
N ALA A 337 37.54 -37.53 -16.39
CA ALA A 337 36.89 -38.66 -15.67
C ALA A 337 35.76 -38.35 -14.67
N GLY A 338 34.62 -39.05 -14.60
CA GLY A 338 34.10 -40.24 -15.28
C GLY A 338 32.79 -40.69 -14.60
N HIS A 339 31.91 -41.36 -15.36
CA HIS A 339 30.75 -42.22 -14.98
C HIS A 339 29.63 -41.65 -14.07
N ALA A 340 28.41 -41.45 -14.61
CA ALA A 340 27.24 -42.36 -14.64
C ALA A 340 26.54 -42.43 -13.25
N VAL A 341 25.24 -42.18 -13.05
CA VAL A 341 24.07 -42.91 -13.56
C VAL A 341 22.78 -42.08 -13.27
N THR A 342 21.74 -42.44 -14.00
CA THR A 342 20.34 -41.98 -14.13
C THR A 342 19.49 -41.65 -12.89
N ASN A 343 18.51 -40.76 -13.14
CA ASN A 343 17.09 -40.79 -12.75
C ASN A 343 16.64 -40.61 -11.28
N ILE A 344 15.80 -39.57 -11.12
CA ILE A 344 14.44 -39.59 -10.54
C ILE A 344 14.31 -39.80 -9.02
N LEU A 345 13.96 -38.69 -8.36
CA LEU A 345 12.90 -38.53 -7.35
C LEU A 345 12.98 -39.33 -6.03
N ALA A 346 13.45 -38.69 -4.97
CA ALA A 346 12.99 -38.86 -3.58
C ALA A 346 13.43 -37.62 -2.79
N LYS A 347 12.51 -36.68 -2.52
CA LYS A 347 11.77 -36.51 -1.26
C LYS A 347 12.67 -36.23 -0.05
N GLU A 348 12.49 -35.02 0.48
CA GLU A 348 12.50 -34.63 1.89
C GLU A 348 12.97 -35.70 2.88
N LEU A 349 13.93 -35.35 3.75
CA LEU A 349 13.75 -35.30 5.21
C LEU A 349 15.09 -35.26 5.95
N MET A 350 15.08 -34.46 7.03
CA MET A 350 15.99 -34.42 8.19
C MET A 350 17.20 -33.49 8.03
N GLN A 351 17.24 -32.36 8.74
CA GLN A 351 17.70 -32.20 10.15
C GLN A 351 19.14 -32.73 10.32
N GLU A 352 20.08 -32.10 11.00
CA GLU A 352 20.18 -30.86 11.76
C GLU A 352 21.70 -30.69 12.04
N ASP A 353 22.05 -29.55 12.62
CA ASP A 353 23.22 -29.32 13.48
C ASP A 353 24.64 -29.10 12.93
N ALA A 354 25.19 -28.00 13.46
CA ALA A 354 26.51 -27.38 13.33
C ALA A 354 27.60 -28.16 14.15
N PRO A 355 28.79 -27.62 14.56
CA PRO A 355 29.38 -26.29 14.34
C PRO A 355 30.92 -26.23 14.15
N THR A 356 31.42 -24.99 13.97
CA THR A 356 32.59 -24.35 14.65
C THR A 356 33.73 -23.78 13.80
N SER A 357 34.10 -22.55 14.19
CA SER A 357 35.45 -21.93 14.19
C SER A 357 35.98 -21.39 12.85
N SER A 358 36.32 -20.10 12.63
CA SER A 358 37.14 -19.22 13.50
C SER A 358 37.27 -17.77 12.96
N LYS A 359 37.32 -16.80 13.90
CA LYS A 359 38.18 -15.58 14.00
C LYS A 359 38.09 -14.40 12.97
N VAL A 360 37.38 -13.32 13.36
CA VAL A 360 37.81 -11.92 13.73
C VAL A 360 39.08 -11.36 13.01
N PRO A 361 39.18 -10.07 12.53
CA PRO A 361 38.91 -8.87 13.34
C PRO A 361 38.36 -7.58 12.70
N ALA A 362 37.92 -6.71 13.63
CA ALA A 362 37.36 -5.38 13.51
C ALA A 362 38.34 -4.28 13.06
N LYS A 363 37.78 -3.19 12.51
CA LYS A 363 38.37 -1.84 12.54
C LYS A 363 37.28 -0.77 12.74
N LYS A 364 37.38 -0.03 13.85
CA LYS A 364 36.80 1.30 14.07
C LYS A 364 37.73 2.36 13.49
N LYS A 365 37.17 3.43 12.91
CA LYS A 365 37.81 4.76 12.87
C LYS A 365 36.74 5.86 12.90
N LYS A 366 36.97 6.81 13.81
CA LYS A 366 36.23 8.08 14.06
C LYS A 366 36.68 9.19 13.09
N SER A 367 35.77 10.13 12.81
CA SER A 367 36.03 11.57 12.56
C SER A 367 34.67 12.29 12.54
N GLU A 368 34.30 12.99 13.61
CA GLU A 368 34.42 14.46 13.81
C GLU A 368 33.21 15.24 13.26
N GLU A 369 32.35 15.66 14.21
CA GLU A 369 31.22 16.58 14.05
C GLU A 369 31.69 18.03 13.99
N LYS A 370 31.00 18.83 13.18
CA LYS A 370 30.97 20.29 13.26
C LYS A 370 29.53 20.71 13.50
N GLU A 371 29.30 21.38 14.63
CA GLU A 371 28.04 22.05 15.00
C GLU A 371 27.81 23.33 14.19
N GLU A 372 26.55 23.59 13.83
CA GLU A 372 25.89 24.91 13.78
C GLU A 372 24.35 24.72 13.72
N PRO A 373 23.51 25.74 14.00
CA PRO A 373 22.66 25.78 15.19
C PRO A 373 21.18 25.35 14.98
N LYS A 374 20.54 24.99 16.10
CA LYS A 374 19.13 24.55 16.22
C LYS A 374 18.13 25.70 15.98
N LEU A 375 17.13 25.45 15.14
CA LEU A 375 15.84 26.14 15.13
C LEU A 375 14.84 25.26 15.89
N GLU A 376 14.31 25.79 17.00
CA GLU A 376 13.26 25.15 17.81
C GLU A 376 11.91 25.21 17.10
N GLY A 377 11.14 24.11 17.18
CA GLY A 377 9.71 24.12 16.86
C GLY A 377 9.26 23.14 15.77
N ALA A 378 9.55 21.85 15.93
CA ALA A 378 8.80 20.77 15.29
C ALA A 378 8.99 19.50 16.13
N GLU A 379 8.05 19.21 17.03
CA GLU A 379 7.95 17.88 17.62
C GLU A 379 7.63 16.89 16.49
N SER A 380 8.50 15.91 16.28
CA SER A 380 8.35 14.93 15.21
C SER A 380 7.28 13.90 15.57
N LEU A 381 6.60 13.39 14.54
CA LEU A 381 5.56 12.34 14.63
C LEU A 381 6.02 11.09 15.42
N GLU A 382 7.32 10.86 15.51
CA GLU A 382 7.94 9.76 16.25
C GLU A 382 7.76 9.88 17.77
N GLU A 383 7.81 11.08 18.35
CA GLU A 383 7.64 11.26 19.82
C GLU A 383 6.19 11.04 20.29
N LEU A 384 5.21 11.17 19.39
CA LEU A 384 3.79 10.95 19.69
C LEU A 384 3.36 9.47 19.60
N LEU A 385 4.21 8.59 19.05
CA LEU A 385 3.89 7.19 18.80
C LEU A 385 4.35 6.25 19.93
N ASP A 386 5.27 6.66 20.81
CA ASP A 386 5.95 5.76 21.76
C ASP A 386 5.35 5.67 23.17
N ALA A 387 4.23 6.33 23.46
CA ALA A 387 3.55 6.21 24.75
C ALA A 387 2.53 5.05 24.76
N ALA A 388 3.03 3.81 24.73
CA ALA A 388 2.23 2.62 25.09
C ALA A 388 2.40 2.32 26.59
N PRO A 389 1.33 2.17 27.39
CA PRO A 389 1.48 1.77 28.78
C PRO A 389 1.84 0.28 28.85
N THR A 390 2.97 -0.01 29.49
CA THR A 390 3.30 -1.36 29.96
C THR A 390 2.18 -1.88 30.86
N ARG A 391 1.55 -3.00 30.44
CA ARG A 391 0.64 -3.79 31.27
C ARG A 391 1.31 -4.08 32.62
N SER A 392 0.70 -3.59 33.71
CA SER A 392 1.02 -4.06 35.06
C SER A 392 -0.16 -4.93 35.54
N ASN A 393 0.17 -6.11 36.07
CA ASN A 393 -0.75 -7.10 36.61
C ASN A 393 -1.58 -6.58 37.77
#